data_AF-A0AAW9IWT5-F1
#
_entry.id   AF-A0AAW9IWT5-F1
#
_cell.length_a   1.000
_cell.length_b   1.000
_cell.length_c   1.000
_cell.angle_alpha   90.00
_cell.angle_beta   90.00
_cell.angle_gamma   90.00
#
_symmetry.space_group_name_H-M   'P 1'
#
loop_
_entity.id
_entity.type
_entity.pdbx_description
1 polymer ?
#
loop_
_entity_poly.entity_id
_entity_poly.type
_entity_poly.pdbx_seq_one_letter_code
_entity_poly.pdbx_strand_id
1 'polypeptide(L)'
;LIAKVPVIQGGMGVGVSLSNLAGNVAKNGAIGVISGAHAGYMEDDFETNTLKANLRGLSKHIKRAKEISSNGIIGVNLMVAMNNYVEHVKTAIEAGADLIISGAGLPLNLPEITKGSSIKIAPIVSSSKAVRVILGYWKKHFNRTADAIIVEGPMAGGHLGFKANNLQDE
;
A
#
# COMPACT_ATOMS: atom_id res chain seq x y z
N LEU A 1 9.59 0.69 12.95
CA LEU A 1 8.38 1.55 12.94
C LEU A 1 7.51 1.08 14.09
N ILE A 2 7.12 1.98 15.00
CA ILE A 2 6.21 1.68 16.11
C ILE A 2 5.18 2.82 16.13
N ALA A 3 3.91 2.50 15.89
CA ALA A 3 2.82 3.47 16.02
C ALA A 3 2.46 3.65 17.49
N LYS A 4 2.08 4.88 17.89
CA LYS A 4 1.64 5.17 19.26
C LYS A 4 0.26 4.56 19.53
N VAL A 5 -0.60 4.58 18.51
CA VAL A 5 -1.93 3.99 18.51
C VAL A 5 -1.90 2.79 17.57
N PRO A 6 -2.35 1.59 17.98
CA PRO A 6 -2.33 0.38 17.17
C PRO A 6 -3.48 0.36 16.14
N VAL A 7 -3.62 1.47 15.40
CA VAL A 7 -4.65 1.67 14.38
C VAL A 7 -3.96 2.00 13.06
N ILE A 8 -4.44 1.38 11.99
CA ILE A 8 -4.04 1.68 10.62
C ILE A 8 -5.31 2.11 9.88
N GLN A 9 -5.30 3.32 9.32
CA GLN A 9 -6.35 3.75 8.42
C GLN A 9 -6.12 3.07 7.05
N GLY A 10 -7.09 2.33 6.54
CA GLY A 10 -6.96 1.61 5.27
C GLY A 10 -6.93 2.54 4.06
N GLY A 11 -6.05 2.27 3.09
CA GLY A 11 -5.91 3.12 1.89
C GLY A 11 -7.03 2.94 0.88
N MET A 12 -8.02 3.84 0.91
CA MET A 12 -9.18 3.86 0.01
C MET A 12 -8.91 4.71 -1.23
N GLY A 13 -9.20 4.17 -2.42
CA GLY A 13 -8.88 4.77 -3.73
C GLY A 13 -9.73 5.98 -4.10
N VAL A 14 -9.48 6.51 -5.31
CA VAL A 14 -10.24 7.61 -5.94
C VAL A 14 -10.33 8.86 -5.04
N GLY A 15 -9.18 9.33 -4.58
CA GLY A 15 -9.08 10.61 -3.85
C GLY A 15 -9.53 10.61 -2.40
N VAL A 16 -10.06 9.50 -1.87
CA VAL A 16 -10.50 9.42 -0.46
C VAL A 16 -9.30 9.45 0.48
N SER A 17 -8.30 8.61 0.25
CA SER A 17 -7.12 8.49 1.11
C SER A 17 -5.89 9.12 0.48
N LEU A 18 -5.85 10.45 0.47
CA LEU A 18 -4.68 11.23 0.05
C LEU A 18 -3.96 11.85 1.27
N SER A 19 -3.06 12.80 1.00
CA SER A 19 -2.18 13.38 2.00
C SER A 19 -2.87 13.98 3.22
N ASN A 20 -4.06 14.59 3.04
CA ASN A 20 -4.75 15.26 4.15
C ASN A 20 -5.26 14.26 5.20
N LEU A 21 -5.94 13.19 4.76
CA LEU A 21 -6.43 12.15 5.65
C LEU A 21 -5.26 11.38 6.27
N ALA A 22 -4.38 10.81 5.43
CA ALA A 22 -3.26 10.00 5.89
C ALA A 22 -2.32 10.78 6.83
N GLY A 23 -2.02 12.04 6.48
CA GLY A 23 -1.18 12.91 7.29
C GLY A 23 -1.78 13.19 8.67
N ASN A 24 -3.09 13.50 8.76
CA ASN A 24 -3.73 13.79 10.04
C ASN A 24 -3.93 12.52 10.90
N VAL A 25 -4.22 11.36 10.29
CA VAL A 25 -4.23 10.08 11.02
C VAL A 25 -2.86 9.83 11.66
N ALA A 26 -1.79 9.99 10.88
CA ALA A 26 -0.43 9.80 11.37
C ALA A 26 -0.02 10.83 12.42
N LYS A 27 -0.46 12.09 12.28
CA LYS A 27 -0.29 13.15 13.29
C LYS A 27 -0.85 12.76 14.66
N ASN A 28 -1.98 12.04 14.66
CA ASN A 28 -2.65 11.55 15.87
C ASN A 28 -2.07 10.20 16.39
N GLY A 29 -0.94 9.74 15.84
CA GLY A 29 -0.18 8.60 16.37
C GLY A 29 -0.55 7.24 15.81
N ALA A 30 -1.55 7.16 14.93
CA ALA A 30 -1.88 5.97 14.15
C ALA A 30 -1.01 5.88 12.87
N ILE A 31 -1.21 4.86 12.03
CA ILE A 31 -0.58 4.78 10.69
C ILE A 31 -1.57 5.32 9.66
N GLY A 32 -1.17 6.37 8.94
CA GLY A 32 -1.92 6.91 7.82
C GLY A 32 -1.51 6.25 6.50
N VAL A 33 -2.48 5.89 5.66
CA VAL A 33 -2.20 5.18 4.40
C VAL A 33 -2.77 5.94 3.21
N ILE A 34 -1.91 6.24 2.24
CA ILE A 34 -2.30 6.81 0.95
C ILE A 34 -2.69 5.68 0.01
N SER A 35 -3.77 5.85 -0.76
CA SER A 35 -4.05 4.94 -1.88
C SER A 35 -3.28 5.37 -3.12
N GLY A 36 -2.51 4.47 -3.72
CA GLY A 36 -1.85 4.73 -5.01
C GLY A 36 -2.77 4.58 -6.21
N ALA A 37 -4.01 4.12 -6.02
CA ALA A 37 -4.99 4.01 -7.09
C ALA A 37 -5.43 5.40 -7.56
N HIS A 38 -4.95 5.79 -8.73
CA HIS A 38 -5.19 7.10 -9.35
C HIS A 38 -4.78 8.29 -8.48
N ALA A 39 -3.65 8.20 -7.77
CA ALA A 39 -3.16 9.26 -6.87
C ALA A 39 -2.89 10.61 -7.57
N GLY A 40 -2.79 10.64 -8.90
CA GLY A 40 -2.60 11.84 -9.71
C GLY A 40 -3.86 12.33 -10.44
N TYR A 41 -5.07 11.88 -10.08
CA TYR A 41 -6.29 12.22 -10.84
C TYR A 41 -6.61 13.72 -10.90
N MET A 42 -6.03 14.54 -10.02
CA MET A 42 -6.15 16.00 -10.02
C MET A 42 -5.02 16.72 -10.78
N GLU A 43 -4.10 15.99 -11.40
CA GLU A 43 -3.05 16.58 -12.23
C GLU A 43 -3.60 16.90 -13.63
N ASP A 44 -3.22 18.05 -14.19
CA ASP A 44 -3.79 18.60 -15.44
C ASP A 44 -3.67 17.65 -16.64
N ASP A 45 -2.60 16.84 -16.71
CA ASP A 45 -2.32 15.90 -17.80
C ASP A 45 -2.73 14.45 -17.49
N PHE A 46 -3.60 14.22 -16.49
CA PHE A 46 -3.94 12.86 -16.05
C PHE A 46 -4.53 11.98 -17.16
N GLU A 47 -5.40 12.53 -18.02
CA GLU A 47 -6.02 11.75 -19.10
C GLU A 47 -5.07 11.45 -20.26
N THR A 48 -4.10 12.33 -20.52
CA THR A 48 -3.19 12.22 -21.68
C THR A 48 -1.83 11.61 -21.31
N ASN A 49 -1.47 11.61 -20.04
CA ASN A 49 -0.18 11.17 -19.51
C ASN A 49 -0.33 10.51 -18.13
N THR A 50 -1.28 9.58 -18.05
CA THR A 50 -1.78 8.97 -16.80
C THR A 50 -0.69 8.42 -15.89
N LEU A 51 0.32 7.72 -16.44
CA LEU A 51 1.40 7.18 -15.61
C LEU A 51 2.18 8.30 -14.93
N LYS A 52 2.71 9.29 -15.68
CA LYS A 52 3.53 10.35 -15.10
C LYS A 52 2.70 11.21 -14.13
N ALA A 53 1.45 11.50 -14.46
CA ALA A 53 0.52 12.17 -13.57
C ALA A 53 0.38 11.43 -12.23
N ASN A 54 0.16 10.11 -12.27
CA ASN A 54 0.03 9.30 -11.06
C ASN A 54 1.32 9.25 -10.23
N LEU A 55 2.48 9.08 -10.85
CA LEU A 55 3.74 9.05 -10.12
C LEU A 55 4.05 10.41 -9.47
N ARG A 56 3.80 11.53 -10.17
CA ARG A 56 3.93 12.88 -9.59
C ARG A 56 2.96 13.10 -8.43
N GLY A 57 1.67 12.79 -8.63
CA GLY A 57 0.63 12.92 -7.61
C GLY A 57 0.93 12.08 -6.37
N LEU A 58 1.35 10.82 -6.57
CA LEU A 58 1.75 9.93 -5.48
C LEU A 58 2.92 10.52 -4.68
N SER A 59 4.00 10.95 -5.36
CA SER A 59 5.15 11.57 -4.70
C SER A 59 4.76 12.81 -3.91
N LYS A 60 3.95 13.69 -4.51
CA LYS A 60 3.41 14.92 -3.88
C LYS A 60 2.61 14.59 -2.62
N HIS A 61 1.71 13.60 -2.68
CA HIS A 61 0.87 13.24 -1.54
C HIS A 61 1.66 12.58 -0.40
N ILE A 62 2.64 11.72 -0.71
CA ILE A 62 3.49 11.11 0.33
C ILE A 62 4.26 12.19 1.08
N LYS A 63 4.97 13.07 0.35
CA LYS A 63 5.75 14.17 0.94
C LYS A 63 4.85 15.07 1.79
N ARG A 64 3.69 15.45 1.25
CA ARG A 64 2.72 16.29 1.99
C ARG A 64 2.18 15.61 3.24
N ALA A 65 1.95 14.30 3.22
CA ALA A 65 1.50 13.56 4.41
C ALA A 65 2.59 13.49 5.49
N LYS A 66 3.86 13.32 5.09
CA LYS A 66 5.01 13.37 6.01
C LYS A 66 5.14 14.75 6.67
N GLU A 67 4.92 15.83 5.92
CA GLU A 67 4.88 17.19 6.47
C GLU A 67 3.74 17.38 7.49
N ILE A 68 2.49 17.03 7.11
CA ILE A 68 1.32 17.19 7.98
C ILE A 68 1.49 16.41 9.29
N SER A 69 2.00 15.18 9.18
CA SER A 69 2.17 14.28 10.32
C SER A 69 3.34 14.65 11.23
N SER A 70 4.21 15.57 10.81
CA SER A 70 5.45 15.91 11.54
C SER A 70 6.30 14.66 11.82
N ASN A 71 6.59 13.90 10.76
CA ASN A 71 7.32 12.61 10.78
C ASN A 71 6.54 11.44 11.40
N GLY A 72 5.21 11.42 11.26
CA GLY A 72 4.43 10.21 11.51
C GLY A 72 4.70 9.10 10.49
N ILE A 73 4.11 7.92 10.73
CA ILE A 73 4.25 6.75 9.87
C ILE A 73 3.25 6.85 8.72
N ILE A 74 3.77 6.92 7.49
CA ILE A 74 2.98 6.99 6.27
C ILE A 74 3.18 5.72 5.46
N GLY A 75 2.09 4.99 5.25
CA GLY A 75 2.02 3.86 4.34
C GLY A 75 1.44 4.24 2.97
N VAL A 76 1.64 3.36 1.99
CA VAL A 76 1.01 3.45 0.68
C VAL A 76 0.40 2.09 0.32
N ASN A 77 -0.87 2.09 -0.06
CA ASN A 77 -1.57 0.91 -0.57
C ASN A 77 -1.46 0.87 -2.11
N LEU A 78 -0.88 -0.20 -2.65
CA LEU A 78 -0.67 -0.44 -4.08
C LEU A 78 -1.26 -1.79 -4.48
N MET A 79 -2.10 -1.79 -5.51
CA MET A 79 -2.68 -3.02 -6.05
C MET A 79 -1.67 -3.69 -6.97
N VAL A 80 -1.36 -4.97 -6.74
CA VAL A 80 -0.44 -5.74 -7.61
C VAL A 80 -0.96 -5.80 -9.04
N ALA A 81 -2.28 -5.85 -9.22
CA ALA A 81 -2.93 -5.86 -10.53
C ALA A 81 -2.88 -4.51 -11.29
N MET A 82 -2.39 -3.43 -10.68
CA MET A 82 -2.32 -2.14 -11.37
C MET A 82 -1.21 -2.12 -12.41
N ASN A 83 -1.42 -1.38 -13.49
CA ASN A 83 -0.37 -1.10 -14.47
C ASN A 83 0.81 -0.37 -13.79
N ASN A 84 2.03 -0.72 -14.18
CA ASN A 84 3.25 -0.08 -13.70
C ASN A 84 3.43 -0.15 -12.17
N TYR A 85 3.07 -1.29 -11.56
CA TYR A 85 3.20 -1.52 -10.12
C TYR A 85 4.63 -1.24 -9.59
N VAL A 86 5.66 -1.63 -10.34
CA VAL A 86 7.07 -1.46 -9.95
C VAL A 86 7.43 0.03 -9.85
N GLU A 87 6.99 0.83 -10.81
CA GLU A 87 7.24 2.26 -10.88
C GLU A 87 6.56 3.00 -9.74
N HIS A 88 5.34 2.59 -9.36
CA HIS A 88 4.65 3.14 -8.20
C HIS A 88 5.34 2.78 -6.89
N VAL A 89 5.81 1.53 -6.75
CA VAL A 89 6.60 1.10 -5.59
C VAL A 89 7.88 1.92 -5.46
N LYS A 90 8.66 2.07 -6.54
CA LYS A 90 9.89 2.87 -6.54
C LYS A 90 9.62 4.32 -6.19
N THR A 91 8.58 4.91 -6.78
CA THR A 91 8.16 6.28 -6.49
C THR A 91 7.79 6.45 -5.02
N ALA A 92 7.11 5.48 -4.41
CA ALA A 92 6.77 5.53 -2.99
C ALA A 92 8.00 5.49 -2.08
N ILE A 93 8.99 4.65 -2.42
CA ILE A 93 10.28 4.56 -1.72
C ILE A 93 11.03 5.90 -1.83
N GLU A 94 11.18 6.43 -3.04
CA GLU A 94 11.88 7.69 -3.31
C GLU A 94 11.21 8.89 -2.64
N ALA A 95 9.89 8.87 -2.50
CA ALA A 95 9.13 9.91 -1.80
C ALA A 95 9.19 9.80 -0.27
N GLY A 96 9.78 8.72 0.28
CA GLY A 96 9.97 8.54 1.72
C GLY A 96 8.79 7.92 2.45
N ALA A 97 8.00 7.07 1.78
CA ALA A 97 7.02 6.24 2.47
C ALA A 97 7.70 5.24 3.41
N ASP A 98 7.04 4.91 4.52
CA ASP A 98 7.58 4.02 5.55
C ASP A 98 7.14 2.56 5.36
N LEU A 99 5.98 2.35 4.72
CA LEU A 99 5.33 1.05 4.56
C LEU A 99 4.66 0.94 3.18
N ILE A 100 4.88 -0.17 2.49
CA ILE A 100 4.09 -0.58 1.33
C ILE A 100 3.12 -1.66 1.76
N ILE A 101 1.85 -1.42 1.48
CA ILE A 101 0.77 -2.38 1.60
C ILE A 101 0.42 -2.85 0.19
N SER A 102 0.44 -4.15 -0.05
CA SER A 102 0.20 -4.71 -1.39
C SER A 102 -0.97 -5.67 -1.40
N GLY A 103 -2.05 -5.30 -2.09
CA GLY A 103 -3.26 -6.12 -2.26
C GLY A 103 -3.58 -6.45 -3.71
N ALA A 104 -4.76 -7.03 -3.94
CA ALA A 104 -5.28 -7.36 -5.27
C ALA A 104 -4.29 -8.17 -6.16
N GLY A 105 -3.68 -9.20 -5.58
CA GLY A 105 -2.75 -10.10 -6.27
C GLY A 105 -1.65 -10.61 -5.33
N LEU A 106 -0.71 -11.41 -5.87
CA LEU A 106 0.43 -11.92 -5.11
C LEU A 106 1.67 -11.05 -5.36
N PRO A 107 2.19 -10.31 -4.37
CA PRO A 107 3.35 -9.43 -4.54
C PRO A 107 4.67 -10.21 -4.50
N LEU A 108 4.83 -11.24 -5.35
CA LEU A 108 5.95 -12.18 -5.27
C LEU A 108 7.32 -11.50 -5.39
N ASN A 109 7.45 -10.50 -6.25
CA ASN A 109 8.72 -9.80 -6.50
C ASN A 109 8.92 -8.55 -5.62
N LEU A 110 7.98 -8.21 -4.73
CA LEU A 110 8.09 -7.01 -3.90
C LEU A 110 9.39 -6.93 -3.08
N PRO A 111 9.89 -8.01 -2.45
CA PRO A 111 11.15 -7.97 -1.71
C PRO A 111 12.35 -7.58 -2.57
N GLU A 112 12.34 -7.96 -3.85
CA GLU A 112 13.38 -7.58 -4.81
C GLU A 112 13.30 -6.10 -5.16
N ILE A 113 12.10 -5.59 -5.43
CA ILE A 113 11.88 -4.18 -5.77
C ILE A 113 12.28 -3.27 -4.60
N THR A 114 12.01 -3.69 -3.36
CA THR A 114 12.33 -2.92 -2.14
C THR A 114 13.76 -3.17 -1.63
N LYS A 115 14.56 -3.99 -2.31
CA LYS A 115 15.90 -4.37 -1.85
C LYS A 115 16.79 -3.13 -1.68
N GLY A 116 17.48 -3.05 -0.55
CA GLY A 116 18.37 -1.92 -0.22
C GLY A 116 17.65 -0.69 0.35
N SER A 117 16.31 -0.68 0.37
CA SER A 117 15.54 0.36 1.07
C SER A 117 15.20 -0.07 2.51
N SER A 118 14.88 0.91 3.37
CA SER A 118 14.43 0.66 4.75
C SER A 118 12.91 0.45 4.86
N ILE A 119 12.19 0.51 3.73
CA ILE A 119 10.73 0.45 3.68
C ILE A 119 10.23 -0.89 4.21
N LYS A 120 9.10 -0.85 4.93
CA LYS A 120 8.42 -2.04 5.40
C LYS A 120 7.46 -2.56 4.34
N ILE A 121 7.23 -3.86 4.29
CA ILE A 121 6.34 -4.49 3.32
C ILE A 121 5.31 -5.37 4.02
N ALA A 122 4.03 -5.15 3.67
CA ALA A 122 2.89 -5.86 4.25
C ALA A 122 1.91 -6.30 3.14
N PRO A 123 1.90 -7.58 2.74
CA PRO A 123 0.89 -8.08 1.82
C PRO A 123 -0.48 -8.16 2.49
N ILE A 124 -1.52 -7.85 1.72
CA ILE A 124 -2.91 -8.15 2.05
C ILE A 124 -3.21 -9.58 1.59
N VAL A 125 -3.87 -10.36 2.45
CA VAL A 125 -4.23 -11.75 2.21
C VAL A 125 -5.66 -12.02 2.60
N SER A 126 -6.30 -12.94 1.87
CA SER A 126 -7.66 -13.42 2.15
C SER A 126 -7.70 -14.84 2.74
N SER A 127 -6.56 -15.53 2.83
CA SER A 127 -6.51 -16.92 3.31
C SER A 127 -5.14 -17.32 3.84
N SER A 128 -5.12 -18.34 4.71
CA SER A 128 -3.87 -18.95 5.19
C SER A 128 -3.02 -19.55 4.06
N LYS A 129 -3.67 -20.02 2.98
CA LYS A 129 -2.98 -20.52 1.78
C LYS A 129 -2.20 -19.41 1.08
N ALA A 130 -2.78 -18.23 0.90
CA ALA A 130 -2.10 -17.09 0.28
C ALA A 130 -0.87 -16.66 1.10
N VAL A 131 -0.98 -16.61 2.43
CA VAL A 131 0.16 -16.32 3.32
C VAL A 131 1.30 -17.31 3.11
N ARG A 132 1.02 -18.61 3.12
CA ARG A 132 2.05 -19.66 2.92
C ARG A 132 2.74 -19.52 1.57
N VAL A 133 1.99 -19.22 0.52
CA VAL A 133 2.55 -19.01 -0.83
C VAL A 133 3.48 -17.80 -0.86
N ILE A 134 3.01 -16.64 -0.38
CA ILE A 134 3.78 -15.39 -0.43
C ILE A 134 5.05 -15.52 0.43
N LEU A 135 4.92 -15.90 1.69
CA LEU A 135 6.07 -15.97 2.61
C LEU A 135 7.03 -17.10 2.25
N GLY A 136 6.52 -18.24 1.78
CA GLY A 136 7.35 -19.34 1.29
C GLY A 136 8.19 -18.93 0.07
N TYR A 137 7.57 -18.24 -0.89
CA TYR A 137 8.28 -17.71 -2.06
C TYR A 137 9.34 -16.68 -1.63
N TRP A 138 8.97 -15.71 -0.79
CA TRP A 138 9.90 -14.68 -0.32
C TRP A 138 11.09 -15.24 0.46
N LYS A 139 10.86 -16.25 1.30
CA LYS A 139 11.93 -16.92 2.03
C LYS A 139 12.86 -17.67 1.08
N LYS A 140 12.32 -18.41 0.10
CA LYS A 140 13.11 -19.22 -0.84
C LYS A 140 13.94 -18.35 -1.79
N HIS A 141 13.36 -17.29 -2.35
CA HIS A 141 13.98 -16.53 -3.43
C HIS A 141 14.76 -15.30 -2.95
N PHE A 142 14.39 -14.72 -1.81
CA PHE A 142 14.98 -13.46 -1.32
C PHE A 142 15.50 -13.54 0.11
N ASN A 143 15.38 -14.70 0.78
CA ASN A 143 15.67 -14.86 2.20
C ASN A 143 14.98 -13.80 3.08
N ARG A 144 13.75 -13.42 2.71
CA ARG A 144 12.98 -12.33 3.34
C ARG A 144 11.61 -12.81 3.79
N THR A 145 11.07 -12.18 4.83
CA THR A 145 9.68 -12.33 5.28
C THR A 145 8.99 -10.96 5.31
N ALA A 146 7.66 -10.92 5.38
CA ALA A 146 6.91 -9.69 5.55
C ALA A 146 7.12 -9.06 6.93
N ASP A 147 7.01 -7.74 7.02
CA ASP A 147 7.06 -7.02 8.30
C ASP A 147 5.72 -7.04 9.02
N ALA A 148 4.62 -7.19 8.27
CA ALA A 148 3.27 -7.42 8.77
C ALA A 148 2.46 -8.19 7.72
N ILE A 149 1.34 -8.78 8.13
CA ILE A 149 0.34 -9.37 7.24
C ILE A 149 -0.98 -8.66 7.54
N ILE A 150 -1.69 -8.21 6.50
CA ILE A 150 -3.03 -7.66 6.64
C ILE A 150 -4.01 -8.72 6.18
N VAL A 151 -4.87 -9.17 7.08
CA VAL A 151 -5.91 -10.15 6.77
C VAL A 151 -7.22 -9.40 6.50
N GLU A 152 -7.76 -9.57 5.31
CA GLU A 152 -9.07 -9.03 4.96
C GLU A 152 -10.09 -10.15 4.88
N GLY A 153 -11.22 -9.95 5.55
CA GLY A 153 -12.35 -10.87 5.51
C GLY A 153 -13.33 -10.57 4.37
N PRO A 154 -14.29 -11.46 4.13
CA PRO A 154 -15.26 -11.34 3.03
C PRO A 154 -16.21 -10.15 3.13
N MET A 155 -16.38 -9.57 4.32
CA MET A 155 -17.26 -8.41 4.53
C MET A 155 -16.51 -7.07 4.47
N ALA A 156 -15.23 -7.07 4.10
CA ALA A 156 -14.49 -5.82 3.93
C ALA A 156 -15.06 -4.99 2.75
N GLY A 157 -14.84 -3.67 2.77
CA GLY A 157 -15.29 -2.81 1.68
C GLY A 157 -14.35 -2.83 0.47
N GLY A 158 -14.88 -2.59 -0.73
CA GLY A 158 -14.08 -2.41 -1.95
C GLY A 158 -13.81 -3.70 -2.72
N HIS A 159 -12.66 -3.76 -3.42
CA HIS A 159 -12.28 -4.93 -4.21
C HIS A 159 -11.72 -6.03 -3.32
N LEU A 160 -12.45 -7.14 -3.20
CA LEU A 160 -12.08 -8.25 -2.33
C LEU A 160 -11.51 -9.43 -3.11
N GLY A 161 -10.57 -10.13 -2.49
CA GLY A 161 -10.02 -11.40 -2.99
C GLY A 161 -10.96 -12.61 -2.83
N PHE A 162 -12.25 -12.38 -2.55
CA PHE A 162 -13.27 -13.42 -2.36
C PHE A 162 -14.25 -13.43 -3.53
N LYS A 163 -14.64 -14.63 -3.96
CA LYS A 163 -15.79 -14.82 -4.86
C LYS A 163 -17.05 -14.93 -4.01
N ALA A 164 -18.19 -14.42 -4.49
CA ALA A 164 -19.47 -14.42 -3.76
C ALA A 164 -19.89 -15.81 -3.24
N ASN A 165 -19.46 -16.89 -3.92
CA ASN A 165 -19.80 -18.27 -3.52
C ASN A 165 -18.94 -18.82 -2.38
N ASN A 166 -17.87 -18.14 -1.95
CA ASN A 166 -17.00 -18.58 -0.85
C ASN A 166 -17.41 -17.96 0.49
N LEU A 167 -18.57 -17.31 0.57
CA LEU A 167 -19.05 -16.61 1.76
C LEU A 167 -19.68 -17.54 2.81
N GLN A 168 -19.90 -18.82 2.48
CA GLN A 168 -20.64 -19.77 3.33
C GLN A 168 -19.78 -20.86 3.98
N ASP A 169 -18.50 -20.97 3.64
CA ASP A 169 -17.65 -22.09 4.07
C ASP A 169 -16.32 -21.62 4.72
N GLU A 170 -16.39 -21.05 5.91
CA GLU A 170 -15.32 -21.12 6.94
C GLU A 170 -15.93 -21.21 8.35
#